data_AF-A0A420YIG7-F1
#
_entry.id   AF-A0A420YIG7-F1
#
_cell.length_a   1.000
_cell.length_b   1.000
_cell.length_c   1.000
_cell.angle_alpha   90.00
_cell.angle_beta   90.00
_cell.angle_gamma   90.00
#
_symmetry.space_group_name_H-M   'P 1'
#
loop_
_entity.id
_entity.type
_entity.pdbx_description
1 polymer ?
#
loop_
_entity_poly.entity_id
_entity_poly.type
_entity_poly.pdbx_seq_one_letter_code
_entity_poly.pdbx_strand_id
1 'polypeptide(L)'
;MIVPRGLLALVPAALLLPAAQATPLVYREESATATAAAPTTTVIHDWAAGWATGFPVHSSCNATLRTQLQQGLDEAITMAAHARDHLLRWGEDSPFVQKYFGKNSTAEAIGWYERIVAADKTGIWFRCDDPDQNCATQAGYGGHWRGSNATKETVICPLSFSTRRFLNSMCNLGYTVAGSPLNTFWATDLIHRFLHLPPIAEDVVGHAAEGYNDVLEVAKTSPTESVRDIHALQYFAADVYAYDIAAPGVGCTGEAAEEEEQTATSTTTATPSATSAAAKVRREPDTHSSSRNKYNVRS
;
A
#
# COMPACT_ATOMS: atom_id res chain seq x y z
N MET A 1 12.17 58.03 -1.28
CA MET A 1 11.83 58.79 -0.06
C MET A 1 12.70 58.26 1.06
N ILE A 2 13.48 59.15 1.67
CA ILE A 2 14.48 58.88 2.73
C ILE A 2 14.01 59.68 3.95
N VAL A 3 13.82 59.03 5.11
CA VAL A 3 13.57 59.65 6.44
C VAL A 3 14.18 58.72 7.52
N PRO A 4 14.73 59.23 8.65
CA PRO A 4 16.06 58.83 9.14
C PRO A 4 16.13 58.03 10.45
N ARG A 5 17.37 57.62 10.76
CA ARG A 5 17.90 57.09 12.03
C ARG A 5 17.69 58.03 13.22
N GLY A 6 17.30 57.47 14.36
CA GLY A 6 17.47 58.09 15.69
C GLY A 6 18.45 57.28 16.56
N LEU A 7 19.52 57.92 17.01
CA LEU A 7 20.41 57.48 18.09
C LEU A 7 19.80 57.89 19.44
N LEU A 8 19.86 57.03 20.46
CA LEU A 8 19.79 57.46 21.86
C LEU A 8 20.77 56.63 22.71
N ALA A 9 21.52 57.31 23.59
CA ALA A 9 22.61 56.78 24.37
C ALA A 9 22.28 56.73 25.89
N LEU A 10 22.74 55.63 26.52
CA LEU A 10 23.32 55.43 27.86
C LEU A 10 22.76 56.13 29.13
N VAL A 11 22.45 55.32 30.15
CA VAL A 11 22.91 55.50 31.56
C VAL A 11 23.01 54.12 32.26
N PRO A 12 24.15 53.74 32.88
CA PRO A 12 24.21 52.61 33.82
C PRO A 12 24.15 53.10 35.28
N ALA A 13 23.22 52.57 36.08
CA ALA A 13 23.15 52.81 37.51
C ALA A 13 23.98 51.75 38.26
N ALA A 14 25.05 52.19 38.93
CA ALA A 14 25.88 51.35 39.80
C ALA A 14 25.26 51.29 41.20
N LEU A 15 24.91 50.08 41.66
CA LEU A 15 24.48 49.79 43.03
C LEU A 15 25.67 49.31 43.87
N LEU A 16 25.99 50.07 44.91
CA LEU A 16 26.96 49.73 45.97
C LEU A 16 26.25 48.92 47.06
N LEU A 17 26.77 47.74 47.39
CA LEU A 17 26.35 46.92 48.54
C LEU A 17 27.49 46.84 49.58
N PRO A 18 27.17 46.77 50.89
CA PRO A 18 28.13 46.88 51.98
C PRO A 18 28.93 45.59 52.20
N ALA A 19 30.21 45.74 52.55
CA ALA A 19 31.09 44.64 52.95
C ALA A 19 30.80 44.21 54.40
N ALA A 20 30.26 43.01 54.58
CA ALA A 20 30.20 42.33 55.87
C ALA A 20 31.52 41.59 56.13
N GLN A 21 32.15 41.84 57.28
CA GLN A 21 33.32 41.12 57.76
C GLN A 21 32.84 39.86 58.50
N ALA A 22 33.17 38.68 57.97
CA ALA A 22 32.96 37.41 58.66
C ALA A 22 34.31 36.83 59.10
N THR A 23 34.42 36.47 60.39
CA THR A 23 35.57 35.77 60.99
C THR A 23 35.76 34.38 60.37
N PRO A 24 37.02 33.92 60.16
CA PRO A 24 37.25 32.60 59.61
C PRO A 24 36.94 31.54 60.67
N LEU A 25 35.92 30.73 60.42
CA LEU A 25 35.75 29.45 61.11
C LEU A 25 36.79 28.49 60.52
N VAL A 26 37.75 28.05 61.34
CA VAL A 26 38.67 26.98 60.99
C VAL A 26 37.84 25.70 60.90
N TYR A 27 37.47 25.32 59.68
CA TYR A 27 36.82 24.04 59.42
C TYR A 27 37.87 22.94 59.53
N ARG A 28 37.58 21.93 60.36
CA ARG A 28 38.37 20.71 60.43
C ARG A 28 38.22 20.00 59.09
N GLU A 29 39.28 19.90 58.31
CA GLU A 29 39.29 19.04 57.11
C GLU A 29 39.14 17.59 57.55
N GLU A 30 37.93 17.07 57.39
CA GLU A 30 37.67 15.65 57.38
C GLU A 30 37.95 15.20 55.95
N SER A 31 39.04 14.46 55.76
CA SER A 31 39.46 13.92 54.47
C SER A 31 38.44 12.89 53.99
N ALA A 32 37.35 13.36 53.39
CA ALA A 32 36.36 12.52 52.74
C ALA A 32 37.01 11.86 51.53
N THR A 33 37.25 10.55 51.64
CA THR A 33 37.60 9.73 50.50
C THR A 33 36.40 9.76 49.54
N ALA A 34 36.53 10.52 48.44
CA ALA A 34 35.55 10.49 47.37
C ALA A 34 35.59 9.11 46.73
N THR A 35 34.72 8.20 47.17
CA THR A 35 34.37 7.01 46.38
C THR A 35 33.77 7.51 45.09
N ALA A 36 34.55 7.48 44.01
CA ALA A 36 34.03 7.70 42.68
C ALA A 36 32.90 6.68 42.46
N ALA A 37 31.66 7.16 42.43
CA ALA A 37 30.55 6.34 41.99
C ALA A 37 30.91 5.85 40.59
N ALA A 38 30.97 4.53 40.41
CA ALA A 38 31.11 3.94 39.10
C ALA A 38 30.04 4.57 38.20
N PRO A 39 30.37 5.01 36.96
CA PRO A 39 29.36 5.56 36.08
C PRO A 39 28.32 4.48 35.84
N THR A 40 27.15 4.64 36.46
CA THR A 40 25.98 3.83 36.16
C THR A 40 25.60 4.20 34.74
N THR A 41 26.01 3.39 33.77
CA THR A 41 25.52 3.50 32.40
C THR A 41 24.04 3.23 32.43
N THR A 42 23.24 4.29 32.58
CA THR A 42 21.81 4.24 32.34
C THR A 42 21.64 3.89 30.86
N VAL A 43 21.29 2.65 30.57
CA VAL A 43 20.83 2.27 29.23
C VAL A 43 19.52 3.03 29.01
N ILE A 44 19.60 4.15 28.29
CA ILE A 44 18.41 4.88 27.87
C ILE A 44 17.69 3.99 26.87
N HIS A 45 16.44 3.64 27.17
CA HIS A 45 15.61 2.90 26.24
C HIS A 45 15.37 3.73 24.99
N ASP A 46 15.97 3.32 23.87
CA ASP A 46 15.67 3.85 22.55
C ASP A 46 14.51 3.06 21.95
N TRP A 47 13.32 3.66 21.99
CA TRP A 47 12.09 3.05 21.49
C TRP A 47 12.08 2.85 19.97
N ALA A 48 12.97 3.56 19.24
CA ALA A 48 13.09 3.49 17.78
C ALA A 48 14.24 2.59 17.33
N ALA A 49 14.98 1.98 18.27
CA ALA A 49 16.12 1.12 17.94
C ALA A 49 15.68 -0.04 17.03
N GLY A 50 16.28 -0.11 15.83
CA GLY A 50 16.00 -1.16 14.86
C GLY A 50 14.77 -0.93 13.98
N TRP A 51 14.03 0.17 14.15
CA TRP A 51 12.87 0.50 13.31
C TRP A 51 13.29 0.84 11.87
N ALA A 52 12.86 0.04 10.90
CA ALA A 52 13.00 0.35 9.48
C ALA A 52 11.78 1.12 8.99
N THR A 53 11.99 2.38 8.57
CA THR A 53 10.91 3.26 8.09
C THR A 53 10.59 3.07 6.60
N GLY A 54 11.53 2.53 5.81
CA GLY A 54 11.38 2.28 4.38
C GLY A 54 11.31 0.79 4.04
N PHE A 55 10.68 0.45 2.91
CA PHE A 55 10.63 -0.93 2.42
C PHE A 55 11.98 -1.30 1.78
N PRO A 56 12.72 -2.27 2.31
CA PRO A 56 14.05 -2.56 1.79
C PRO A 56 13.98 -3.48 0.56
N VAL A 57 14.86 -3.22 -0.40
CA VAL A 57 15.02 -4.02 -1.62
C VAL A 57 16.15 -5.04 -1.43
N HIS A 58 15.83 -6.32 -1.62
CA HIS A 58 16.74 -7.45 -1.49
C HIS A 58 17.90 -7.39 -2.49
N SER A 59 19.04 -7.99 -2.15
CA SER A 59 20.26 -7.98 -2.98
C SER A 59 20.15 -8.71 -4.31
N SER A 60 19.09 -9.51 -4.51
CA SER A 60 18.78 -10.15 -5.79
C SER A 60 18.40 -9.15 -6.89
N CYS A 61 18.05 -7.91 -6.55
CA CYS A 61 17.85 -6.84 -7.51
C CYS A 61 19.18 -6.20 -7.91
N ASN A 62 19.50 -6.23 -9.21
CA ASN A 62 20.63 -5.47 -9.76
C ASN A 62 20.40 -3.94 -9.61
N ALA A 63 21.43 -3.14 -9.90
CA ALA A 63 21.38 -1.70 -9.70
C ALA A 63 20.19 -1.01 -10.39
N THR A 64 19.88 -1.37 -11.64
CA THR A 64 18.78 -0.77 -12.40
C THR A 64 17.41 -1.16 -11.83
N LEU A 65 17.21 -2.45 -11.56
CA LEU A 65 15.95 -2.94 -10.98
C LEU A 65 15.71 -2.35 -9.59
N ARG A 66 16.78 -2.22 -8.79
CA ARG A 66 16.74 -1.59 -7.48
C ARG A 66 16.29 -0.13 -7.58
N THR A 67 16.86 0.66 -8.50
CA THR A 67 16.47 2.06 -8.67
C THR A 67 15.00 2.19 -9.07
N GLN A 68 14.55 1.40 -10.05
CA GLN A 68 13.17 1.44 -10.52
C GLN A 68 12.17 1.03 -9.41
N LEU A 69 12.49 -0.04 -8.69
CA LEU A 69 11.66 -0.52 -7.58
C LEU A 69 11.67 0.46 -6.41
N GLN A 70 12.81 1.04 -6.06
CA GLN A 70 12.88 2.04 -4.97
C GLN A 70 12.00 3.25 -5.29
N GLN A 71 12.07 3.77 -6.52
CA GLN A 71 11.17 4.85 -6.94
C GLN A 71 9.69 4.42 -6.81
N GLY A 72 9.36 3.20 -7.24
CA GLY A 72 8.00 2.67 -7.09
C GLY A 72 7.54 2.58 -5.63
N LEU A 73 8.41 2.12 -4.73
CA LEU A 73 8.13 2.03 -3.28
C LEU A 73 7.90 3.42 -2.68
N ASP A 74 8.72 4.39 -3.04
CA ASP A 74 8.58 5.78 -2.56
C ASP A 74 7.28 6.43 -3.07
N GLU A 75 6.92 6.19 -4.33
CA GLU A 75 5.65 6.63 -4.91
C GLU A 75 4.44 5.94 -4.28
N ALA A 76 4.55 4.65 -3.94
CA ALA A 76 3.50 3.92 -3.23
C ALA A 76 3.25 4.49 -1.82
N ILE A 77 4.32 4.82 -1.09
CA ILE A 77 4.23 5.51 0.21
C ILE A 77 3.58 6.88 0.04
N THR A 78 3.97 7.63 -1.00
CA THR A 78 3.38 8.96 -1.30
C THR A 78 1.88 8.86 -1.54
N MET A 79 1.44 7.89 -2.36
CA MET A 79 0.02 7.67 -2.63
C MET A 79 -0.75 7.21 -1.39
N ALA A 80 -0.18 6.31 -0.57
CA ALA A 80 -0.81 5.87 0.67
C ALA A 80 -0.93 7.01 1.71
N ALA A 81 0.12 7.83 1.85
CA ALA A 81 0.08 9.01 2.71
C ALA A 81 -1.01 9.99 2.27
N HIS A 82 -1.14 10.23 0.96
CA HIS A 82 -2.20 11.08 0.43
C HIS A 82 -3.60 10.50 0.68
N ALA A 83 -3.79 9.20 0.49
CA ALA A 83 -5.05 8.52 0.76
C ALA A 83 -5.46 8.64 2.25
N ARG A 84 -4.52 8.44 3.17
CA ARG A 84 -4.70 8.68 4.61
C ARG A 84 -5.11 10.12 4.88
N ASP A 85 -4.39 11.08 4.31
CA ASP A 85 -4.64 12.50 4.55
C ASP A 85 -6.00 12.94 3.97
N HIS A 86 -6.42 12.35 2.84
CA HIS A 86 -7.76 12.55 2.29
C HIS A 86 -8.83 12.07 3.29
N LEU A 87 -8.69 10.86 3.83
CA LEU A 87 -9.61 10.32 4.83
C LEU A 87 -9.68 11.18 6.10
N LEU A 88 -8.52 11.65 6.58
CA LEU A 88 -8.44 12.52 7.76
C LEU A 88 -9.08 13.89 7.53
N ARG A 89 -8.95 14.43 6.31
CA ARG A 89 -9.45 15.75 5.97
C ARG A 89 -10.96 15.78 5.74
N TRP A 90 -11.49 14.81 5.00
CA TRP A 90 -12.86 14.85 4.51
C TRP A 90 -13.77 13.78 5.13
N GLY A 91 -13.22 12.66 5.61
CA GLY A 91 -14.01 11.61 6.24
C GLY A 91 -15.23 11.20 5.40
N GLU A 92 -16.38 11.06 6.05
CA GLU A 92 -17.65 10.65 5.41
C GLU A 92 -18.23 11.68 4.42
N ASP A 93 -17.77 12.93 4.47
CA ASP A 93 -18.21 13.98 3.55
C ASP A 93 -17.58 13.81 2.16
N SER A 94 -16.55 12.98 2.02
CA SER A 94 -15.94 12.71 0.73
C SER A 94 -16.83 11.80 -0.13
N PRO A 95 -17.15 12.19 -1.38
CA PRO A 95 -17.85 11.30 -2.30
C PRO A 95 -17.01 10.06 -2.65
N PHE A 96 -15.68 10.14 -2.57
CA PHE A 96 -14.80 8.97 -2.77
C PHE A 96 -14.92 7.97 -1.61
N VAL A 97 -15.08 8.46 -0.38
CA VAL A 97 -15.30 7.57 0.78
C VAL A 97 -16.62 6.84 0.65
N GLN A 98 -17.71 7.54 0.32
CA GLN A 98 -19.00 6.89 0.11
C GLN A 98 -18.96 5.88 -1.05
N LYS A 99 -18.20 6.20 -2.10
CA LYS A 99 -18.04 5.34 -3.27
C LYS A 99 -17.30 4.03 -2.98
N TYR A 100 -16.20 4.07 -2.24
CA TYR A 100 -15.32 2.91 -2.04
C TYR A 100 -15.50 2.21 -0.69
N PHE A 101 -15.99 2.92 0.33
CA PHE A 101 -16.13 2.40 1.68
C PHE A 101 -17.57 2.44 2.22
N GLY A 102 -18.51 2.98 1.43
CA GLY A 102 -19.91 3.12 1.83
C GLY A 102 -20.08 3.94 3.10
N LYS A 103 -21.11 3.60 3.88
CA LYS A 103 -21.36 4.20 5.19
C LYS A 103 -20.68 3.38 6.29
N ASN A 104 -19.38 3.57 6.46
CA ASN A 104 -18.60 2.95 7.51
C ASN A 104 -17.57 3.92 8.11
N SER A 105 -17.01 3.57 9.27
CA SER A 105 -15.89 4.30 9.85
C SER A 105 -14.67 4.26 8.91
N THR A 106 -14.05 5.42 8.69
CA THR A 106 -12.80 5.54 7.94
C THR A 106 -11.57 5.19 8.79
N ALA A 107 -11.72 5.01 10.10
CA ALA A 107 -10.61 4.81 11.02
C ALA A 107 -9.74 3.60 10.67
N GLU A 108 -10.37 2.51 10.22
CA GLU A 108 -9.68 1.29 9.83
C GLU A 108 -8.87 1.49 8.53
N ALA A 109 -9.48 2.09 7.51
CA ALA A 109 -8.77 2.44 6.27
C ALA A 109 -7.59 3.41 6.53
N ILE A 110 -7.79 4.43 7.38
CA ILE A 110 -6.71 5.33 7.85
C ILE A 110 -5.58 4.51 8.47
N GLY A 111 -5.92 3.55 9.35
CA GLY A 111 -4.95 2.65 9.97
C GLY A 111 -4.13 1.86 8.97
N TRP A 112 -4.76 1.28 7.93
CA TRP A 112 -4.04 0.52 6.91
C TRP A 112 -3.06 1.37 6.11
N TYR A 113 -3.48 2.57 5.67
CA TYR A 113 -2.57 3.48 4.98
C TYR A 113 -1.46 3.99 5.91
N GLU A 114 -1.77 4.30 7.18
CA GLU A 114 -0.75 4.70 8.14
C GLU A 114 0.29 3.61 8.38
N ARG A 115 -0.13 2.34 8.41
CA ARG A 115 0.81 1.22 8.51
C ARG A 115 1.71 1.11 7.28
N ILE A 116 1.16 1.33 6.08
CA ILE A 116 1.99 1.43 4.86
C ILE A 116 3.03 2.55 5.00
N VAL A 117 2.64 3.71 5.51
CA VAL A 117 3.53 4.89 5.61
C VAL A 117 4.57 4.74 6.71
N ALA A 118 4.17 4.29 7.91
CA ALA A 118 4.95 4.46 9.13
C ALA A 118 5.28 3.15 9.86
N ALA A 119 4.54 2.05 9.68
CA ALA A 119 4.83 0.83 10.46
C ALA A 119 6.24 0.31 10.22
N ASP A 120 6.80 -0.38 11.24
CA ASP A 120 8.12 -1.00 11.15
C ASP A 120 8.19 -2.04 10.05
N LYS A 121 9.13 -1.82 9.13
CA LYS A 121 9.32 -2.64 7.93
C LYS A 121 10.46 -3.63 8.10
N THR A 122 10.95 -3.81 9.33
CA THR A 122 12.06 -4.70 9.63
C THR A 122 11.74 -6.13 9.24
N GLY A 123 12.61 -6.69 8.41
CA GLY A 123 12.49 -8.05 7.88
C GLY A 123 11.48 -8.21 6.74
N ILE A 124 10.83 -7.14 6.28
CA ILE A 124 10.12 -7.13 5.00
C ILE A 124 11.14 -7.07 3.87
N TRP A 125 10.96 -7.82 2.78
CA TRP A 125 11.84 -7.75 1.62
C TRP A 125 11.09 -7.77 0.29
N PHE A 126 11.47 -6.85 -0.59
CA PHE A 126 11.11 -6.92 -2.01
C PHE A 126 12.26 -7.48 -2.83
N ARG A 127 12.00 -8.54 -3.59
CA ARG A 127 13.03 -9.32 -4.31
C ARG A 127 12.83 -9.29 -5.82
N CYS A 128 13.92 -9.53 -6.56
CA CYS A 128 13.89 -9.66 -8.02
C CYS A 128 14.26 -11.07 -8.52
N ASP A 129 14.69 -11.96 -7.62
CA ASP A 129 14.76 -13.40 -7.89
C ASP A 129 13.39 -14.05 -7.64
N ASP A 130 13.20 -15.26 -8.16
CA ASP A 130 11.94 -16.00 -8.07
C ASP A 130 12.14 -17.36 -7.40
N PRO A 131 12.32 -17.40 -6.06
CA PRO A 131 12.58 -18.65 -5.34
C PRO A 131 11.47 -19.69 -5.52
N ASP A 132 10.23 -19.24 -5.69
CA ASP A 132 9.06 -20.10 -5.79
C ASP A 132 8.67 -20.41 -7.25
N GLN A 133 9.42 -19.91 -8.23
CA GLN A 133 9.24 -20.14 -9.68
C GLN A 133 7.90 -19.65 -10.27
N ASN A 134 7.11 -18.87 -9.52
CA ASN A 134 5.80 -18.40 -9.97
C ASN A 134 5.92 -17.39 -11.12
N CYS A 135 6.97 -16.57 -11.18
CA CYS A 135 7.20 -15.69 -12.33
C CYS A 135 7.47 -16.47 -13.62
N ALA A 136 8.13 -17.64 -13.49
CA ALA A 136 8.44 -18.49 -14.63
C ALA A 136 7.24 -19.33 -15.10
N THR A 137 6.36 -19.72 -14.19
CA THR A 137 5.25 -20.65 -14.49
C THR A 137 3.90 -19.97 -14.69
N GLN A 138 3.70 -18.75 -14.18
CA GLN A 138 2.42 -18.04 -14.27
C GLN A 138 2.49 -16.93 -15.31
N ALA A 139 1.84 -17.15 -16.44
CA ALA A 139 1.78 -16.15 -17.51
C ALA A 139 1.10 -14.86 -17.02
N GLY A 140 1.74 -13.72 -17.27
CA GLY A 140 1.19 -12.41 -16.92
C GLY A 140 1.43 -11.96 -15.48
N TYR A 141 2.13 -12.75 -14.65
CA TYR A 141 2.45 -12.31 -13.28
C TYR A 141 3.46 -11.18 -13.28
N GLY A 142 3.08 -10.03 -12.69
CA GLY A 142 4.02 -8.95 -12.35
C GLY A 142 4.80 -9.22 -11.06
N GLY A 143 4.43 -10.23 -10.29
CA GLY A 143 5.04 -10.58 -9.01
C GLY A 143 4.05 -11.26 -8.09
N HIS A 144 4.52 -11.70 -6.94
CA HIS A 144 3.72 -12.46 -5.99
C HIS A 144 4.22 -12.27 -4.56
N TRP A 145 3.31 -12.35 -3.59
CA TRP A 145 3.67 -12.54 -2.19
C TRP A 145 4.02 -14.00 -1.96
N ARG A 146 5.09 -14.28 -1.21
CA ARG A 146 5.60 -15.65 -1.04
C ARG A 146 4.77 -16.52 -0.10
N GLY A 147 3.73 -15.98 0.53
CA GLY A 147 2.82 -16.73 1.39
C GLY A 147 3.55 -17.42 2.54
N SER A 148 3.19 -18.68 2.81
CA SER A 148 3.79 -19.50 3.87
C SER A 148 5.28 -19.80 3.67
N ASN A 149 5.82 -19.67 2.44
CA ASN A 149 7.25 -19.90 2.19
C ASN A 149 8.11 -18.78 2.78
N ALA A 150 7.62 -17.53 2.79
CA ALA A 150 8.23 -16.40 3.46
C ALA A 150 7.23 -15.23 3.57
N THR A 151 6.49 -15.15 4.67
CA THR A 151 5.36 -14.23 4.83
C THR A 151 5.72 -12.75 4.78
N LYS A 152 7.00 -12.39 4.96
CA LYS A 152 7.48 -11.01 4.90
C LYS A 152 8.12 -10.66 3.55
N GLU A 153 7.99 -11.51 2.53
CA GLU A 153 8.68 -11.34 1.27
C GLU A 153 7.74 -11.26 0.09
N THR A 154 8.04 -10.33 -0.81
CA THR A 154 7.33 -10.14 -2.08
C THR A 154 8.32 -10.21 -3.23
N VAL A 155 8.01 -11.03 -4.22
CA VAL A 155 8.76 -11.13 -5.48
C VAL A 155 8.19 -10.16 -6.50
N ILE A 156 9.07 -9.44 -7.19
CA ILE A 156 8.76 -8.61 -8.35
C ILE A 156 9.27 -9.34 -9.61
N CYS A 157 8.34 -9.72 -10.49
CA CYS A 157 8.69 -10.42 -11.73
C CYS A 157 9.20 -9.43 -12.80
N PRO A 158 9.97 -9.91 -13.80
CA PRO A 158 10.46 -9.09 -14.90
C PRO A 158 9.38 -8.25 -15.61
N LEU A 159 8.15 -8.77 -15.70
CA LEU A 159 7.03 -8.08 -16.34
C LEU A 159 6.72 -6.73 -15.68
N SER A 160 6.82 -6.59 -14.36
CA SER A 160 6.54 -5.30 -13.70
C SER A 160 7.51 -4.22 -14.15
N PHE A 161 8.78 -4.55 -14.32
CA PHE A 161 9.80 -3.58 -14.72
C PHE A 161 9.61 -3.02 -16.14
N SER A 162 8.89 -3.73 -17.01
CA SER A 162 8.59 -3.27 -18.37
C SER A 162 7.18 -2.69 -18.57
N THR A 163 6.27 -2.92 -17.62
CA THR A 163 4.84 -2.56 -17.79
C THR A 163 4.34 -1.51 -16.81
N ARG A 164 4.91 -1.43 -15.60
CA ARG A 164 4.48 -0.47 -14.58
C ARG A 164 4.93 0.94 -14.95
N ARG A 165 3.99 1.88 -14.83
CA ARG A 165 4.22 3.31 -14.99
C ARG A 165 4.51 3.97 -13.64
N PHE A 166 5.09 5.15 -13.68
CA PHE A 166 5.30 6.03 -12.52
C PHE A 166 4.18 7.06 -12.40
N LEU A 167 3.94 7.56 -11.19
CA LEU A 167 2.83 8.46 -10.85
C LEU A 167 2.83 9.77 -11.64
N ASN A 168 3.99 10.20 -12.14
CA ASN A 168 4.10 11.37 -13.03
C ASN A 168 3.33 11.25 -14.35
N SER A 169 2.81 10.06 -14.66
CA SER A 169 1.96 9.78 -15.83
C SER A 169 0.52 9.41 -15.47
N MET A 170 0.13 9.51 -14.20
CA MET A 170 -1.26 9.30 -13.77
C MET A 170 -2.19 10.33 -14.46
N CYS A 171 -3.36 9.85 -14.90
CA CYS A 171 -4.32 10.60 -15.72
C CYS A 171 -3.80 11.05 -17.10
N ASN A 172 -2.69 10.48 -17.57
CA ASN A 172 -2.19 10.66 -18.93
C ASN A 172 -2.19 9.32 -19.69
N LEU A 173 -1.93 9.37 -21.00
CA LEU A 173 -1.72 8.19 -21.86
C LEU A 173 -2.91 7.22 -21.83
N GLY A 174 -4.13 7.79 -21.78
CA GLY A 174 -5.39 7.04 -21.80
C GLY A 174 -5.71 6.27 -20.52
N TYR A 175 -4.96 6.46 -19.44
CA TYR A 175 -5.27 5.82 -18.16
C TYR A 175 -6.55 6.39 -17.55
N THR A 176 -7.42 5.50 -17.09
CA THR A 176 -8.51 5.80 -16.16
C THR A 176 -8.51 4.82 -15.02
N VAL A 177 -8.94 5.26 -13.83
CA VAL A 177 -8.94 4.41 -12.62
C VAL A 177 -9.84 3.19 -12.82
N ALA A 178 -11.04 3.38 -13.37
CA ALA A 178 -12.03 2.32 -13.58
C ALA A 178 -11.71 1.42 -14.78
N GLY A 179 -11.14 1.98 -15.86
CA GLY A 179 -10.97 1.30 -17.14
C GLY A 179 -9.59 0.68 -17.36
N SER A 180 -8.65 0.87 -16.44
CA SER A 180 -7.28 0.34 -16.56
C SER A 180 -6.97 -0.69 -15.47
N PRO A 181 -6.06 -1.66 -15.72
CA PRO A 181 -5.63 -2.58 -14.68
C PRO A 181 -5.12 -1.84 -13.43
N LEU A 182 -5.55 -2.28 -12.24
CA LEU A 182 -5.13 -1.70 -10.95
C LEU A 182 -3.62 -1.63 -10.80
N ASN A 183 -2.93 -2.54 -11.46
CA ASN A 183 -1.50 -2.65 -11.42
C ASN A 183 -0.81 -1.79 -12.51
N THR A 184 -1.48 -0.85 -13.17
CA THR A 184 -0.85 -0.01 -14.21
C THR A 184 0.32 0.81 -13.66
N PHE A 185 0.25 1.29 -12.42
CA PHE A 185 1.31 2.06 -11.77
C PHE A 185 2.05 1.22 -10.74
N TRP A 186 3.33 1.53 -10.54
CA TRP A 186 4.11 0.97 -9.43
C TRP A 186 3.42 1.22 -8.09
N ALA A 187 2.97 2.45 -7.85
CA ALA A 187 2.35 2.84 -6.59
C ALA A 187 1.15 1.97 -6.22
N THR A 188 0.21 1.79 -7.16
CA THR A 188 -1.00 1.01 -6.93
C THR A 188 -0.71 -0.50 -6.81
N ASP A 189 0.16 -1.04 -7.67
CA ASP A 189 0.62 -2.45 -7.58
C ASP A 189 1.35 -2.74 -6.26
N LEU A 190 2.13 -1.79 -5.73
CA LEU A 190 2.86 -1.96 -4.48
C LEU A 190 1.96 -1.79 -3.26
N ILE A 191 0.96 -0.91 -3.27
CA ILE A 191 -0.06 -0.87 -2.21
C ILE A 191 -0.75 -2.24 -2.07
N HIS A 192 -1.14 -2.88 -3.18
CA HIS A 192 -1.67 -4.25 -3.17
C HIS A 192 -0.74 -5.20 -2.40
N ARG A 193 0.54 -5.17 -2.74
CA ARG A 193 1.56 -6.09 -2.20
C ARG A 193 1.88 -5.79 -0.75
N PHE A 194 1.83 -4.53 -0.33
CA PHE A 194 1.98 -4.18 1.08
C PHE A 194 0.85 -4.78 1.92
N LEU A 195 -0.37 -4.77 1.40
CA LEU A 195 -1.54 -5.30 2.10
C LEU A 195 -1.58 -6.84 2.16
N HIS A 196 -0.71 -7.55 1.46
CA HIS A 196 -0.47 -8.98 1.67
C HIS A 196 0.50 -9.27 2.81
N LEU A 197 1.29 -8.29 3.26
CA LEU A 197 2.32 -8.51 4.27
C LEU A 197 1.68 -8.47 5.67
N PRO A 198 1.77 -9.55 6.48
CA PRO A 198 1.18 -9.57 7.81
C PRO A 198 1.66 -8.43 8.74
N PRO A 199 2.94 -7.98 8.69
CA PRO A 199 3.36 -6.80 9.45
C PRO A 199 2.61 -5.50 9.08
N ILE A 200 1.94 -5.44 7.92
CA ILE A 200 1.17 -4.28 7.48
C ILE A 200 -0.34 -4.51 7.65
N ALA A 201 -0.85 -5.66 7.23
CA ALA A 201 -2.29 -5.93 7.15
C ALA A 201 -2.85 -6.88 8.21
N GLU A 202 -1.98 -7.42 9.09
CA GLU A 202 -2.36 -8.27 10.22
C GLU A 202 -3.19 -9.52 9.83
N ASP A 203 -3.08 -9.99 8.59
CA ASP A 203 -3.90 -11.08 8.02
C ASP A 203 -5.42 -10.78 8.02
N VAL A 204 -5.82 -9.50 8.15
CA VAL A 204 -7.24 -9.06 8.21
C VAL A 204 -7.68 -8.41 6.91
N VAL A 205 -6.78 -7.82 6.14
CA VAL A 205 -7.07 -7.23 4.83
C VAL A 205 -6.95 -8.31 3.75
N GLY A 206 -7.99 -8.48 2.93
CA GLY A 206 -8.09 -9.56 1.94
C GLY A 206 -8.78 -9.14 0.65
N HIS A 207 -9.21 -10.11 -0.16
CA HIS A 207 -9.91 -9.88 -1.42
C HIS A 207 -11.40 -10.22 -1.28
N ALA A 208 -12.21 -9.24 -0.89
CA ALA A 208 -13.67 -9.32 -0.90
C ALA A 208 -14.27 -9.02 -2.29
N ALA A 209 -13.53 -8.30 -3.14
CA ALA A 209 -13.94 -7.93 -4.49
C ALA A 209 -12.82 -8.21 -5.52
N GLU A 210 -13.19 -8.51 -6.78
CA GLU A 210 -12.26 -8.84 -7.87
C GLU A 210 -12.40 -7.86 -9.05
N GLY A 211 -12.39 -6.55 -8.77
CA GLY A 211 -12.41 -5.52 -9.79
C GLY A 211 -13.17 -4.27 -9.38
N TYR A 212 -13.29 -3.32 -10.30
CA TYR A 212 -13.86 -2.00 -10.00
C TYR A 212 -15.34 -2.09 -9.61
N ASN A 213 -16.19 -2.77 -10.39
CA ASN A 213 -17.62 -2.87 -10.10
C ASN A 213 -17.89 -3.65 -8.81
N ASP A 214 -17.19 -4.76 -8.62
CA ASP A 214 -17.28 -5.57 -7.39
C ASP A 214 -16.94 -4.73 -6.15
N VAL A 215 -15.91 -3.89 -6.22
CA VAL A 215 -15.54 -2.98 -5.12
C VAL A 215 -16.68 -2.00 -4.80
N LEU A 216 -17.30 -1.42 -5.83
CA LEU A 216 -18.44 -0.52 -5.64
C LEU A 216 -19.65 -1.26 -5.06
N GLU A 217 -19.84 -2.53 -5.38
CA GLU A 217 -20.93 -3.33 -4.85
C GLU A 217 -20.69 -3.76 -3.40
N VAL A 218 -19.46 -4.18 -3.06
CA VAL A 218 -19.06 -4.46 -1.67
C VAL A 218 -19.21 -3.21 -0.81
N ALA A 219 -18.86 -2.02 -1.31
CA ALA A 219 -19.06 -0.77 -0.57
C ALA A 219 -20.54 -0.51 -0.21
N LYS A 220 -21.50 -0.92 -1.07
CA LYS A 220 -22.94 -0.74 -0.81
C LYS A 220 -23.50 -1.83 0.11
N THR A 221 -23.11 -3.07 -0.12
CA THR A 221 -23.74 -4.24 0.51
C THR A 221 -23.04 -4.68 1.78
N SER A 222 -21.73 -4.49 1.86
CA SER A 222 -20.85 -4.96 2.94
C SER A 222 -19.77 -3.90 3.27
N PRO A 223 -20.16 -2.69 3.71
CA PRO A 223 -19.22 -1.59 3.90
C PRO A 223 -18.14 -1.87 4.97
N THR A 224 -18.38 -2.80 5.89
CA THR A 224 -17.38 -3.31 6.84
C THR A 224 -16.29 -4.16 6.18
N GLU A 225 -16.61 -4.87 5.10
CA GLU A 225 -15.64 -5.63 4.29
C GLU A 225 -14.85 -4.67 3.39
N SER A 226 -15.49 -3.63 2.83
CA SER A 226 -14.81 -2.72 1.89
C SER A 226 -13.58 -1.99 2.48
N VAL A 227 -13.57 -1.68 3.78
CA VAL A 227 -12.41 -1.07 4.44
C VAL A 227 -11.27 -2.06 4.71
N ARG A 228 -11.52 -3.36 4.47
CA ARG A 228 -10.56 -4.47 4.55
C ARG A 228 -10.33 -5.13 3.19
N ASP A 229 -10.87 -4.56 2.12
CA ASP A 229 -10.67 -5.09 0.79
C ASP A 229 -9.45 -4.42 0.13
N ILE A 230 -8.52 -5.27 -0.31
CA ILE A 230 -7.26 -4.86 -0.95
C ILE A 230 -7.55 -4.03 -2.21
N HIS A 231 -8.56 -4.37 -3.00
CA HIS A 231 -8.89 -3.64 -4.22
C HIS A 231 -9.59 -2.31 -3.94
N ALA A 232 -10.48 -2.24 -2.94
CA ALA A 232 -11.11 -1.01 -2.49
C ALA A 232 -10.07 -0.01 -1.98
N LEU A 233 -9.12 -0.46 -1.16
CA LEU A 233 -8.02 0.37 -0.70
C LEU A 233 -7.11 0.83 -1.87
N GLN A 234 -6.89 0.01 -2.89
CA GLN A 234 -6.13 0.44 -4.07
C GLN A 234 -6.88 1.47 -4.92
N TYR A 235 -8.15 1.19 -5.25
CA TYR A 235 -8.95 2.09 -6.08
C TYR A 235 -9.18 3.42 -5.38
N PHE A 236 -9.49 3.41 -4.08
CA PHE A 236 -9.61 4.63 -3.31
C PHE A 236 -8.33 5.46 -3.40
N ALA A 237 -7.17 4.86 -3.11
CA ALA A 237 -5.89 5.58 -3.13
C ALA A 237 -5.54 6.12 -4.52
N ALA A 238 -5.82 5.36 -5.59
CA ALA A 238 -5.61 5.79 -6.97
C ALA A 238 -6.53 6.96 -7.34
N ASP A 239 -7.82 6.88 -7.02
CA ASP A 239 -8.83 7.85 -7.43
C ASP A 239 -8.67 9.19 -6.70
N VAL A 240 -8.39 9.16 -5.39
CA VAL A 240 -8.15 10.40 -4.64
C VAL A 240 -6.82 11.05 -5.03
N TYR A 241 -5.77 10.27 -5.32
CA TYR A 241 -4.52 10.82 -5.86
C TYR A 241 -4.75 11.42 -7.26
N ALA A 242 -5.53 10.74 -8.10
CA ALA A 242 -5.92 11.25 -9.40
C ALA A 242 -6.67 12.59 -9.29
N TYR A 243 -7.65 12.68 -8.38
CA TYR A 243 -8.49 13.86 -8.22
C TYR A 243 -7.80 15.03 -7.53
N ASP A 244 -7.03 14.80 -6.47
CA ASP A 244 -6.44 15.86 -5.68
C ASP A 244 -5.09 16.34 -6.25
N ILE A 245 -4.30 15.42 -6.85
CA ILE A 245 -2.90 15.67 -7.21
C ILE A 245 -2.68 15.62 -8.72
N ALA A 246 -3.02 14.51 -9.39
CA ALA A 246 -2.63 14.31 -10.79
C ALA A 246 -3.44 15.19 -11.76
N ALA A 247 -4.75 15.33 -11.52
CA ALA A 247 -5.67 16.17 -12.28
C ALA A 247 -6.58 16.95 -11.31
N PRO A 248 -6.06 17.99 -10.62
CA PRO A 248 -6.74 18.65 -9.51
C PRO A 248 -8.18 19.08 -9.81
N GLY A 249 -9.14 18.57 -9.03
CA GLY A 249 -10.56 18.89 -9.12
C GLY A 249 -11.32 18.20 -10.25
N VAL A 250 -10.64 17.45 -11.12
CA VAL A 250 -11.22 16.75 -12.27
C VAL A 250 -11.05 15.24 -12.12
N GLY A 251 -9.85 14.79 -11.75
CA GLY A 251 -9.50 13.37 -11.70
C GLY A 251 -9.46 12.70 -13.06
N CYS A 252 -9.33 11.36 -13.03
CA CYS A 252 -9.44 10.51 -14.20
C CYS A 252 -10.08 9.17 -13.83
N THR A 253 -11.15 9.21 -13.03
CA THR A 253 -11.89 8.01 -12.61
C THR A 253 -12.27 7.15 -13.81
N GLY A 254 -12.80 7.77 -14.87
CA GLY A 254 -13.34 7.08 -16.04
C GLY A 254 -14.67 6.39 -15.78
N GLU A 255 -15.12 5.64 -16.78
CA GLU A 255 -16.38 4.89 -16.75
C GLU A 255 -16.11 3.44 -16.36
N ALA A 256 -17.00 2.87 -15.54
CA ALA A 256 -17.03 1.45 -15.27
C ALA A 256 -17.31 0.68 -16.56
N ALA A 257 -16.65 -0.47 -16.76
CA ALA A 257 -17.06 -1.40 -17.79
C ALA A 257 -18.49 -1.88 -17.49
N GLU A 258 -19.34 -1.92 -18.52
CA GLU A 258 -20.65 -2.55 -18.40
C GLU A 258 -20.45 -4.04 -18.13
N GLU A 259 -21.13 -4.58 -17.12
CA GLU A 259 -21.14 -6.01 -16.88
C GLU A 259 -21.80 -6.70 -18.09
N GLU A 260 -21.06 -7.56 -18.80
CA GLU A 260 -21.66 -8.36 -19.86
C GLU A 260 -22.72 -9.27 -19.23
N GLU A 261 -23.98 -8.95 -19.48
CA GLU A 261 -25.13 -9.77 -19.13
C GLU A 261 -24.92 -11.14 -19.81
N GLN A 262 -24.53 -12.16 -19.05
CA GLN A 262 -24.37 -13.52 -19.57
C GLN A 262 -25.70 -13.98 -20.14
N THR A 263 -25.90 -13.77 -21.43
CA THR A 263 -27.08 -14.21 -22.14
C THR A 263 -27.02 -15.73 -22.15
N ALA A 264 -27.86 -16.37 -21.33
CA ALA A 264 -28.03 -17.81 -21.33
C ALA A 264 -28.43 -18.25 -22.74
N THR A 265 -27.44 -18.71 -23.51
CA THR A 265 -27.66 -19.20 -24.88
C THR A 265 -28.40 -20.52 -24.78
N SER A 266 -29.72 -20.40 -24.80
CA SER A 266 -30.65 -21.51 -24.96
C SER A 266 -30.35 -22.16 -26.31
N THR A 267 -29.66 -23.30 -26.29
CA THR A 267 -29.33 -24.03 -27.53
C THR A 267 -30.59 -24.69 -28.06
N THR A 268 -31.39 -23.97 -28.84
CA THR A 268 -32.43 -24.57 -29.69
C THR A 268 -31.75 -25.21 -30.90
N THR A 269 -31.65 -26.54 -30.88
CA THR A 269 -31.14 -27.35 -31.98
C THR A 269 -32.12 -27.27 -33.16
N ALA A 270 -31.81 -26.45 -34.17
CA ALA A 270 -32.51 -26.46 -35.44
C ALA A 270 -31.99 -27.61 -36.32
N THR A 271 -32.89 -28.51 -36.69
CA THR A 271 -32.66 -29.66 -37.58
C THR A 271 -32.34 -29.18 -39.01
N PRO A 272 -31.24 -29.62 -39.65
CA PRO A 272 -31.01 -29.32 -41.06
C PRO A 272 -31.75 -30.32 -41.97
N SER A 273 -32.40 -29.77 -42.99
CA SER A 273 -33.07 -30.48 -44.07
C SER A 273 -32.06 -31.09 -45.05
N ALA A 274 -32.40 -32.26 -45.60
CA ALA A 274 -31.51 -33.15 -46.34
C ALA A 274 -31.22 -32.72 -47.78
N THR A 275 -29.95 -32.86 -48.20
CA THR A 275 -29.55 -32.95 -49.62
C THR A 275 -28.82 -34.27 -49.83
N SER A 276 -29.28 -35.04 -50.81
CA SER A 276 -28.86 -36.40 -51.16
C SER A 276 -27.57 -36.40 -51.98
N ALA A 277 -26.56 -37.19 -51.57
CA ALA A 277 -25.59 -37.83 -52.47
C ALA A 277 -24.77 -38.94 -51.76
N ALA A 278 -25.06 -40.18 -52.17
CA ALA A 278 -24.20 -41.36 -52.34
C ALA A 278 -23.25 -41.86 -51.22
N ALA A 279 -23.38 -43.17 -50.97
CA ALA A 279 -22.80 -43.98 -49.92
C ALA A 279 -21.31 -44.36 -50.06
N LYS A 280 -20.63 -44.55 -48.92
CA LYS A 280 -19.74 -45.70 -48.70
C LYS A 280 -19.61 -46.03 -47.21
N VAL A 281 -19.80 -47.31 -46.92
CA VAL A 281 -19.84 -48.00 -45.62
C VAL A 281 -18.45 -48.14 -44.98
N ARG A 282 -18.30 -47.84 -43.67
CA ARG A 282 -17.71 -48.77 -42.67
C ARG A 282 -17.76 -48.27 -41.19
N ARG A 283 -18.56 -49.01 -40.40
CA ARG A 283 -18.40 -49.51 -39.00
C ARG A 283 -17.68 -48.67 -37.91
N GLU A 284 -18.48 -48.37 -36.87
CA GLU A 284 -18.22 -48.25 -35.42
C GLU A 284 -17.40 -49.42 -34.80
N PRO A 285 -16.95 -49.38 -33.50
CA PRO A 285 -17.66 -48.82 -32.34
C PRO A 285 -16.87 -48.04 -31.25
N ASP A 286 -17.65 -47.25 -30.50
CA ASP A 286 -17.71 -47.09 -29.04
C ASP A 286 -16.42 -47.02 -28.19
N THR A 287 -16.33 -45.98 -27.35
CA THR A 287 -16.63 -46.15 -25.91
C THR A 287 -16.75 -44.83 -25.15
N HIS A 288 -17.61 -44.90 -24.13
CA HIS A 288 -18.23 -43.87 -23.33
C HIS A 288 -17.53 -43.69 -21.97
N SER A 289 -17.97 -42.64 -21.25
CA SER A 289 -17.85 -42.38 -19.81
C SER A 289 -16.67 -41.51 -19.38
N SER A 290 -16.85 -40.22 -19.08
CA SER A 290 -17.59 -39.59 -17.97
C SER A 290 -17.10 -40.03 -16.58
N SER A 291 -16.56 -39.07 -15.82
CA SER A 291 -16.88 -38.87 -14.41
C SER A 291 -16.41 -37.50 -13.91
N ARG A 292 -17.38 -36.68 -13.51
CA ARG A 292 -17.23 -35.57 -12.55
C ARG A 292 -17.19 -36.21 -11.15
N ASN A 293 -16.43 -35.65 -10.21
CA ASN A 293 -16.90 -35.69 -8.83
C ASN A 293 -16.52 -34.43 -8.03
N LYS A 294 -17.47 -34.07 -7.17
CA LYS A 294 -17.61 -32.84 -6.38
C LYS A 294 -16.83 -32.92 -5.06
N TYR A 295 -16.56 -31.72 -4.53
CA TYR A 295 -16.23 -31.41 -3.14
C TYR A 295 -17.12 -32.12 -2.11
N ASN A 296 -16.54 -32.47 -0.96
CA ASN A 296 -17.26 -32.47 0.31
C ASN A 296 -16.34 -32.11 1.49
N VAL A 297 -16.90 -31.35 2.42
CA VAL A 297 -16.32 -30.81 3.65
C VAL A 297 -16.59 -31.77 4.81
N ARG A 298 -15.66 -31.78 5.79
CA ARG A 298 -15.80 -31.96 7.26
C ARG A 298 -14.84 -33.01 7.84
N SER A 299 -13.92 -32.55 8.67
CA SER A 299 -13.93 -32.71 10.13
C SER A 299 -12.91 -31.76 10.75
#